data_AF-A0A934R094-F1
#
_entry.id   AF-A0A934R094-F1
#
_cell.length_a   1.000
_cell.length_b   1.000
_cell.length_c   1.000
_cell.angle_alpha   90.00
_cell.angle_beta   90.00
_cell.angle_gamma   90.00
#
_symmetry.space_group_name_H-M   'P 1'
#
loop_
_entity.id
_entity.type
_entity.pdbx_description
1 polymer ?
#
loop_
_entity_poly.entity_id
_entity_poly.type
_entity_poly.pdbx_seq_one_letter_code
_entity_poly.pdbx_strand_id
1 'polypeptide(L)'
;FFLGPRPQARLQRDPETEAADARAAGLEEVHLRTERLRAEFLDIGAVVYFLRKEVWTVPGFTVEAHRDRVRALHELIRRDGSFVAHASRTLIEARKP
;
A
#
# COMPACT_ATOMS: atom_id res chain seq x y z
N PHE A 1 9.11 5.39 1.89
CA PHE A 1 10.02 5.45 3.05
C PHE A 1 11.01 4.28 3.02
N PHE A 2 10.58 3.05 3.34
CA PHE A 2 11.51 1.90 3.48
C PHE A 2 12.10 1.35 2.18
N LEU A 3 11.34 1.32 1.08
CA LEU A 3 11.79 0.73 -0.20
C LEU A 3 12.37 1.77 -1.18
N GLY A 4 12.60 3.00 -0.73
CA GLY A 4 12.99 4.10 -1.61
C GLY A 4 11.91 4.47 -2.65
N PRO A 5 12.28 5.26 -3.67
CA PRO A 5 11.41 5.61 -4.79
C PRO A 5 11.02 4.37 -5.61
N ARG A 6 9.72 4.20 -5.87
CA ARG A 6 9.18 3.11 -6.71
C ARG A 6 8.24 3.68 -7.77
N PRO A 7 8.76 4.24 -8.88
CA PRO A 7 7.95 4.94 -9.88
C PRO A 7 6.97 4.01 -10.59
N GLN A 8 7.37 2.77 -10.86
CA GLN A 8 6.56 1.78 -11.58
C GLN A 8 5.55 1.05 -10.67
N ALA A 9 5.71 1.07 -9.35
CA ALA A 9 4.83 0.31 -8.44
C ALA A 9 3.38 0.77 -8.51
N ARG A 10 3.12 2.02 -8.91
CA ARG A 10 1.75 2.54 -9.10
C ARG A 10 1.07 1.99 -10.35
N LEU A 11 1.85 1.57 -11.35
CA LEU A 11 1.34 1.04 -12.62
C LEU A 11 0.98 -0.45 -12.52
N GLN A 12 1.52 -1.18 -11.54
CA GLN A 12 1.28 -2.62 -11.37
C GLN A 12 -0.15 -2.96 -10.89
N ARG A 13 -0.87 -1.98 -10.34
CA ARG A 13 -2.24 -2.14 -9.81
C ARG A 13 -3.14 -1.04 -10.37
N ASP A 14 -3.02 -0.82 -11.68
CA ASP A 14 -3.85 0.14 -12.40
C ASP A 14 -5.27 -0.45 -12.56
N PRO A 15 -6.31 0.22 -12.04
CA PRO A 15 -7.69 -0.28 -12.10
C PRO A 15 -8.18 -0.57 -13.53
N GLU A 16 -7.80 0.26 -14.49
CA GLU A 16 -8.25 0.13 -15.89
C GLU A 16 -7.56 -1.04 -16.58
N THR A 17 -6.32 -1.32 -16.21
CA THR A 17 -5.61 -2.52 -16.68
C THR A 17 -6.27 -3.79 -16.14
N GLU A 18 -6.57 -3.83 -14.84
CA GLU A 18 -7.26 -4.96 -14.20
C GLU A 18 -8.68 -5.18 -14.79
N ALA A 19 -9.40 -4.10 -15.08
CA ALA A 19 -10.69 -4.11 -15.76
C ALA A 19 -10.60 -4.61 -17.21
N ALA A 20 -9.59 -4.15 -17.96
CA ALA A 20 -9.34 -4.61 -19.32
C ALA A 20 -9.05 -6.11 -19.37
N ASP A 21 -8.28 -6.64 -18.41
CA ASP A 21 -8.00 -8.07 -18.28
C ASP A 21 -9.29 -8.87 -17.99
N ALA A 22 -10.18 -8.37 -17.13
CA ALA A 22 -11.48 -8.99 -16.88
C ALA A 22 -12.35 -9.04 -18.14
N ARG A 23 -12.39 -7.95 -18.92
CA ARG A 23 -13.11 -7.91 -20.21
C ARG A 23 -12.51 -8.86 -21.23
N ALA A 24 -11.18 -8.94 -21.32
CA ALA A 24 -10.49 -9.88 -22.21
C ALA A 24 -10.76 -11.34 -21.84
N ALA A 25 -11.01 -11.63 -20.56
CA ALA A 25 -11.45 -12.94 -20.09
C ALA A 25 -12.94 -13.25 -20.37
N GLY A 26 -13.67 -12.34 -21.05
CA GLY A 26 -15.07 -12.52 -21.42
C GLY A 26 -16.07 -12.16 -20.33
N LEU A 27 -15.66 -11.41 -19.31
CA LEU A 27 -16.55 -10.87 -18.29
C LEU A 27 -17.08 -9.49 -18.72
N GLU A 28 -18.33 -9.21 -18.36
CA GLU A 28 -18.90 -7.86 -18.44
C GLU A 28 -18.59 -7.13 -17.13
N GLU A 29 -17.93 -5.97 -17.22
CA GLU A 29 -17.74 -5.09 -16.07
C GLU A 29 -19.06 -4.39 -15.74
N VAL A 30 -19.50 -4.54 -14.49
CA VAL A 30 -20.70 -3.90 -13.94
C VAL A 30 -20.33 -2.65 -13.15
N HIS A 31 -19.26 -2.72 -12.37
CA HIS A 31 -18.81 -1.60 -11.54
C HIS A 31 -17.30 -1.62 -11.33
N LEU A 32 -16.66 -0.46 -11.49
CA LEU A 32 -15.26 -0.23 -11.16
C LEU A 32 -15.17 0.96 -10.21
N ARG A 33 -14.60 0.75 -9.02
CA ARG A 33 -14.37 1.82 -8.04
C ARG A 33 -13.00 1.71 -7.42
N THR A 34 -12.30 2.84 -7.37
CA THR A 34 -11.03 2.96 -6.66
C THR A 34 -11.19 3.88 -5.46
N GLU A 35 -10.62 3.49 -4.32
CA GLU A 35 -10.60 4.28 -3.10
C GLU A 35 -9.17 4.42 -2.58
N ARG A 36 -8.85 5.60 -2.03
CA ARG A 36 -7.55 5.88 -1.43
C ARG A 36 -7.70 6.11 0.07
N LEU A 37 -7.46 5.06 0.83
CA LEU A 37 -7.66 5.04 2.27
C LEU A 37 -6.43 5.59 2.99
N ARG A 38 -6.68 6.52 3.92
CA ARG A 38 -5.67 7.07 4.84
C ARG A 38 -5.36 6.03 5.92
N ALA A 39 -4.07 5.75 6.13
CA ALA A 39 -3.57 4.94 7.24
C ALA A 39 -2.62 5.80 8.06
N GLU A 40 -2.92 6.03 9.32
CA GLU A 40 -2.19 6.95 10.18
C GLU A 40 -1.56 6.23 11.35
N PHE A 41 -0.25 6.42 11.52
CA PHE A 41 0.54 5.81 12.58
C PHE A 41 1.00 6.91 13.53
N LEU A 42 0.61 6.80 14.80
CA LEU A 42 0.97 7.76 15.85
C LEU A 42 2.19 7.30 16.67
N ASP A 43 2.69 6.09 16.41
CA ASP A 43 3.78 5.48 17.15
C ASP A 43 4.65 4.61 16.23
N ILE A 44 5.96 4.56 16.52
CA ILE A 44 6.90 3.75 15.75
C ILE A 44 6.71 2.25 15.99
N GLY A 45 6.28 1.86 17.20
CA GLY A 45 5.91 0.48 17.52
C GLY A 45 4.73 0.00 16.67
N ALA A 46 3.73 0.86 16.43
CA ALA A 46 2.62 0.55 15.52
C ALA A 46 3.09 0.32 14.08
N VAL A 47 4.04 1.12 13.57
CA VAL A 47 4.64 0.90 12.25
C VAL A 47 5.39 -0.43 12.19
N VAL A 48 6.23 -0.72 13.20
CA VAL A 48 7.00 -1.97 13.26
C VAL A 48 6.09 -3.18 13.34
N TYR A 49 5.03 -3.11 14.16
CA TYR A 49 4.01 -4.15 14.23
C TYR A 49 3.34 -4.38 12.88
N PHE A 50 2.87 -3.31 12.24
CA PHE A 50 2.26 -3.37 10.92
C PHE A 50 3.20 -4.02 9.89
N LEU A 51 4.46 -3.60 9.79
CA LEU A 51 5.42 -4.16 8.83
C LEU A 51 5.78 -5.63 9.10
N ARG A 52 5.70 -6.08 10.37
CA ARG A 52 5.88 -7.49 10.74
C ARG A 52 4.65 -8.35 10.45
N LYS A 53 3.45 -7.77 10.39
CA LYS A 53 2.20 -8.47 10.10
C LYS A 53 1.86 -8.45 8.60
N GLU A 54 1.99 -7.30 7.96
CA GLU A 54 1.75 -7.07 6.53
C GLU A 54 3.07 -7.25 5.74
N VAL A 55 3.57 -8.48 5.75
CA VAL A 55 4.93 -8.85 5.31
C VAL A 55 5.25 -8.50 3.85
N TRP A 56 4.24 -8.33 3.01
CA TRP A 56 4.38 -7.91 1.60
C TRP A 56 4.64 -6.41 1.43
N THR A 57 4.39 -5.57 2.45
CA THR A 57 4.55 -4.12 2.33
C THR A 57 6.02 -3.72 2.17
N VAL A 58 6.89 -4.37 2.94
CA VAL A 58 8.35 -4.28 2.85
C VAL A 58 8.88 -5.71 2.98
N PRO A 59 9.01 -6.45 1.87
CA PRO A 59 9.48 -7.82 1.90
C PRO A 59 10.82 -7.94 2.63
N GLY A 60 10.93 -8.89 3.56
CA GLY A 60 12.14 -9.11 4.36
C GLY A 60 12.40 -8.06 5.44
N PHE A 61 11.39 -7.29 5.87
CA PHE A 61 11.56 -6.29 6.90
C PHE A 61 12.05 -6.89 8.23
N THR A 62 13.21 -6.42 8.68
CA THR A 62 13.65 -6.48 10.08
C THR A 62 14.01 -5.08 10.57
N VAL A 63 13.93 -4.87 11.90
CA VAL A 63 14.28 -3.58 12.50
C VAL A 63 15.76 -3.32 12.35
N GLU A 64 16.58 -4.37 12.48
CA GLU A 64 18.03 -4.36 12.41
C GLU A 64 18.50 -3.92 11.02
N ALA A 65 17.96 -4.52 9.95
CA ALA A 65 18.33 -4.19 8.57
C ALA A 65 17.85 -2.78 8.15
N HIS A 66 16.89 -2.20 8.86
CA HIS A 66 16.29 -0.90 8.54
C HIS A 66 16.46 0.13 9.65
N ARG A 67 17.43 -0.07 10.56
CA ARG A 67 17.54 0.69 11.82
C ARG A 67 17.52 2.21 11.63
N ASP A 68 18.28 2.71 10.67
CA ASP A 68 18.37 4.15 10.41
C ASP A 68 17.07 4.71 9.86
N ARG A 69 16.36 3.95 9.01
CA ARG A 69 15.04 4.31 8.52
C ARG A 69 14.00 4.26 9.64
N VAL A 70 14.01 3.23 10.48
CA VAL A 70 13.11 3.14 11.65
C VAL A 70 13.32 4.34 12.58
N ARG A 71 14.57 4.72 12.84
CA ARG A 71 14.91 5.91 13.64
C ARG A 71 14.43 7.20 12.98
N ALA A 72 14.71 7.40 11.70
CA ALA A 72 14.26 8.60 10.99
C ALA A 72 12.73 8.73 10.99
N LEU A 73 12.01 7.60 10.87
CA LEU A 73 10.55 7.60 10.95
C LEU A 73 10.04 7.88 12.37
N HIS A 74 10.73 7.39 13.40
CA HIS A 74 10.42 7.74 14.78
C HIS A 74 10.53 9.24 15.02
N GLU A 75 11.63 9.87 14.59
CA GLU A 75 11.81 11.33 14.72
C GLU A 75 10.75 12.11 13.94
N LEU A 76 10.36 11.62 12.76
CA LEU A 76 9.25 12.19 11.99
C LEU A 76 7.95 12.19 12.80
N ILE A 77 7.57 11.04 13.37
CA ILE A 77 6.34 10.89 14.17
C ILE A 77 6.41 11.78 15.42
N ARG A 78 7.57 11.86 16.09
CA ARG A 78 7.73 12.75 17.26
C ARG A 78 7.55 14.22 16.93
N ARG A 79 8.07 14.66 15.78
CA ARG A 79 8.02 16.05 15.33
C ARG A 79 6.64 16.44 14.81
N ASP A 80 6.06 15.59 13.97
CA ASP A 80 4.84 15.90 13.20
C ASP A 80 3.57 15.32 13.84
N GLY A 81 3.71 14.54 14.92
CA GLY A 81 2.63 13.87 15.65
C GLY A 81 2.15 12.56 15.00
N SER A 82 2.39 12.38 13.70
CA SER A 82 1.97 11.17 12.99
C SER A 82 2.81 10.89 11.74
N PHE A 83 2.75 9.65 11.28
CA PHE A 83 3.14 9.26 9.94
C PHE A 83 1.90 8.78 9.17
N VAL A 84 1.54 9.51 8.12
CA VAL A 84 0.40 9.16 7.27
C VAL A 84 0.88 8.42 6.02
N ALA A 85 0.41 7.19 5.88
CA ALA A 85 0.48 6.40 4.65
C ALA A 85 -0.89 6.36 3.97
N HIS A 86 -0.91 5.87 2.73
CA HIS A 86 -2.16 5.64 2.00
C HIS A 86 -2.13 4.26 1.36
N ALA A 87 -3.24 3.56 1.46
CA ALA A 87 -3.49 2.32 0.74
C ALA A 87 -4.56 2.57 -0.33
N SER A 88 -4.30 2.15 -1.56
CA SER A 88 -5.33 2.11 -2.60
C SER A 88 -6.01 0.75 -2.60
N ARG A 89 -7.32 0.77 -2.84
CA ARG A 89 -8.15 -0.43 -3.03
C ARG A 89 -9.00 -0.23 -4.26
N THR A 90 -9.11 -1.27 -5.07
CA THR A 90 -9.94 -1.31 -6.27
C THR A 90 -10.97 -2.40 -6.07
N LEU A 91 -12.25 -2.03 -6.22
CA LEU A 91 -13.37 -2.94 -6.33
C LEU A 91 -13.70 -3.09 -7.81
N ILE A 92 -13.75 -4.33 -8.28
CA ILE A 92 -14.24 -4.69 -9.61
C ILE A 92 -15.41 -5.63 -9.41
N GLU A 93 -16.59 -5.22 -9.85
CA GLU A 93 -17.76 -6.08 -9.99
C GLU A 93 -17.89 -6.46 -11.45
N ALA A 94 -17.87 -7.76 -11.73
CA ALA A 94 -17.99 -8.28 -13.08
C ALA A 94 -18.89 -9.52 -13.08
N ARG A 95 -19.59 -9.73 -14.18
CA ARG A 95 -20.47 -10.89 -14.36
C ARG A 95 -20.13 -11.64 -15.65
N LYS A 96 -20.46 -12.92 -15.66
CA LYS A 96 -20.51 -13.66 -16.92
C LYS A 96 -21.75 -13.21 -17.71
N PRO A 97 -21.64 -12.96 -19.03
CA PRO A 97 -22.78 -12.64 -19.88
C PRO A 97 -23.88 -13.69 -19.83
#